data_AF-A0A7A6SLV3-F1
#
_entry.id   AF-A0A7A6SLV3-F1
#
_cell.length_a   1.000
_cell.length_b   1.000
_cell.length_c   1.000
_cell.angle_alpha   90.00
_cell.angle_beta   90.00
_cell.angle_gamma   90.00
#
_symmetry.space_group_name_H-M   'P 1'
#
loop_
_entity.id
_entity.type
_entity.pdbx_description
1 polymer ?
#
loop_
_entity_poly.entity_id
_entity_poly.type
_entity_poly.pdbx_seq_one_letter_code
_entity_poly.pdbx_strand_id
1 'polypeptide(L)' 'MQNLMPQINTPDQLFHDGDPTQGIEGTIVTADYLNNQQGATRDLQQELLNVLSSAHIQPDPKKTDQLLTALRA' A
#
# COMPACT_ATOMS: atom_id res chain seq x y z
N MET A 1 -2.03 12.74 0.64
CA MET A 1 -1.99 11.32 0.20
C MET A 1 -0.72 10.71 0.74
N GLN A 2 -0.78 9.53 1.35
CA GLN A 2 0.41 8.89 1.95
C GLN A 2 1.29 8.27 0.87
N ASN A 3 2.61 8.27 1.08
CA ASN A 3 3.53 7.49 0.24
C ASN A 3 3.09 6.03 0.15
N LEU A 4 3.56 5.32 -0.89
CA LEU A 4 3.36 3.88 -1.06
C LEU A 4 3.55 3.15 0.27
N MET A 5 2.50 2.45 0.71
CA MET A 5 2.49 1.66 1.93
C MET A 5 3.70 0.73 1.92
N PRO A 6 4.59 0.76 2.93
CA PRO A 6 5.66 -0.22 3.02
C PRO A 6 5.09 -1.63 3.01
N GLN A 7 5.73 -2.54 2.28
CA GLN A 7 5.35 -3.94 2.34
C GLN A 7 5.76 -4.54 3.70
N ILE A 8 5.14 -5.65 4.07
CA ILE A 8 5.56 -6.42 5.24
C ILE A 8 7.03 -6.84 5.14
N ASN A 9 7.72 -6.85 6.27
CA ASN A 9 9.16 -7.12 6.34
C ASN A 9 9.45 -8.62 6.42
N THR A 10 9.11 -9.35 5.37
CA THR A 10 9.47 -10.76 5.14
C THR A 10 10.41 -10.85 3.93
N PRO A 11 11.17 -11.95 3.75
CA PRO A 11 12.14 -12.07 2.65
C PRO A 11 11.55 -11.84 1.26
N ASP A 12 10.29 -12.24 1.05
CA ASP A 12 9.54 -12.09 -0.19
C ASP A 12 8.51 -10.94 -0.14
N GLN A 13 8.46 -10.20 0.96
CA GLN A 13 7.55 -9.07 1.18
C GLN A 13 6.05 -9.43 1.14
N LEU A 14 5.74 -10.69 1.46
CA LEU A 14 4.40 -11.23 1.59
C LEU A 14 4.12 -11.70 3.02
N PHE A 15 2.85 -11.64 3.40
CA PHE A 15 2.35 -12.33 4.59
C PHE A 15 2.34 -13.83 4.32
N HIS A 16 2.56 -14.60 5.38
CA HIS A 16 2.53 -16.06 5.39
C HIS A 16 1.62 -16.54 6.50
N ASP A 17 0.87 -17.62 6.24
CA ASP A 17 0.11 -18.27 7.30
C ASP A 17 1.06 -18.96 8.27
N GLY A 18 0.62 -19.09 9.52
CA GLY A 18 1.40 -19.78 10.55
C GLY A 18 1.47 -21.28 10.28
N ASP A 19 2.60 -21.89 10.62
CA ASP A 19 2.78 -23.34 10.65
C ASP A 19 3.17 -23.77 12.07
N PRO A 20 2.20 -24.21 12.90
CA PRO A 20 2.47 -24.68 14.26
C PRO A 20 3.39 -25.90 14.31
N THR A 21 3.48 -26.69 13.25
CA THR A 21 4.34 -27.88 13.20
C THR A 21 5.83 -27.53 13.07
N GLN A 22 6.11 -26.33 12.58
CA GLN A 22 7.46 -25.76 12.44
C GLN A 22 7.73 -24.61 13.43
N GLY A 23 6.76 -24.27 14.28
CA GLY A 23 6.85 -23.14 15.21
C GLY A 23 6.79 -21.77 14.53
N ILE A 24 6.22 -21.69 13.32
CA ILE A 24 6.05 -20.44 12.58
C ILE A 24 4.75 -19.79 13.05
N GLU A 25 4.86 -18.60 13.65
CA GLU A 25 3.71 -17.80 14.06
C GLU A 25 3.03 -17.17 12.84
N GLY A 26 1.69 -17.23 12.82
CA GLY A 26 0.86 -16.61 11.80
C GLY A 26 0.11 -15.38 12.32
N THR A 27 -0.49 -14.63 11.40
CA THR A 27 -1.47 -13.59 11.74
C THR A 27 -2.85 -14.19 11.98
N ILE A 28 -3.71 -13.50 12.76
CA ILE A 28 -5.11 -13.93 12.99
C ILE A 28 -5.91 -13.93 11.68
N VAL A 29 -5.61 -12.97 10.80
CA VAL A 29 -6.19 -12.86 9.45
C VAL A 29 -5.31 -13.66 8.49
N THR A 30 -5.91 -14.33 7.52
CA THR A 30 -5.17 -15.15 6.55
C THR A 30 -4.19 -14.31 5.72
N ALA A 31 -3.06 -14.91 5.36
CA ALA A 31 -2.05 -14.31 4.52
C ALA A 31 -2.63 -13.81 3.19
N ASP A 32 -3.48 -14.61 2.55
CA ASP A 32 -4.15 -14.25 1.29
C ASP A 32 -4.92 -12.92 1.40
N TYR A 33 -5.70 -12.75 2.47
CA TYR A 33 -6.46 -11.52 2.67
C TYR A 33 -5.54 -10.32 2.90
N LEU A 34 -4.50 -10.48 3.74
CA LEU A 34 -3.54 -9.40 4.03
C LEU A 34 -2.71 -9.01 2.81
N ASN A 35 -2.28 -9.98 2.01
CA ASN A 35 -1.56 -9.77 0.76
C ASN A 35 -2.43 -9.04 -0.26
N ASN A 36 -3.71 -9.42 -0.39
CA ASN A 36 -4.67 -8.73 -1.26
C ASN A 36 -4.90 -7.28 -0.80
N GLN A 37 -5.04 -7.04 0.51
CA GLN A 37 -5.22 -5.68 1.04
C GLN A 37 -3.97 -4.81 0.84
N GLN A 38 -2.78 -5.37 1.06
CA GLN A 38 -1.51 -4.70 0.81
C GLN A 38 -1.39 -4.33 -0.68
N GLY A 39 -1.66 -5.27 -1.58
CA GLY A 39 -1.65 -5.06 -3.03
C GLY A 39 -2.62 -3.97 -3.46
N ALA A 40 -3.90 -4.11 -3.13
CA ALA A 40 -4.94 -3.16 -3.51
C ALA A 40 -4.67 -1.74 -2.98
N THR A 41 -4.14 -1.62 -1.76
CA THR A 41 -3.78 -0.31 -1.20
C THR A 41 -2.64 0.33 -1.99
N ARG A 42 -1.59 -0.43 -2.28
CA ARG A 42 -0.42 0.05 -3.03
C ARG A 42 -0.77 0.39 -4.48
N ASP A 43 -1.60 -0.43 -5.13
CA ASP A 43 -2.07 -0.20 -6.50
C ASP A 43 -2.84 1.12 -6.60
N LEU A 44 -3.80 1.34 -5.68
CA LEU A 44 -4.54 2.60 -5.63
C LEU A 44 -3.61 3.78 -5.34
N GLN A 45 -2.67 3.66 -4.40
CA GLN A 45 -1.68 4.73 -4.15
C GLN A 45 -0.83 5.04 -5.38
N GLN A 46 -0.43 4.02 -6.14
CA GLN A 46 0.35 4.19 -7.37
C GLN A 46 -0.45 4.93 -8.45
N GLU A 47 -1.72 4.59 -8.64
CA GLU A 47 -2.58 5.30 -9.60
C GLU A 47 -2.76 6.78 -9.21
N LEU A 48 -2.94 7.07 -7.93
CA LEU A 48 -3.03 8.44 -7.43
C LEU A 48 -1.70 9.20 -7.59
N LEU A 49 -0.56 8.54 -7.37
CA LEU A 49 0.77 9.11 -7.63
C LEU A 49 0.93 9.45 -9.12
N ASN A 50 0.47 8.58 -10.02
CA ASN A 50 0.50 8.81 -11.47
C ASN A 50 -0.34 10.04 -11.85
N VAL A 51 -1.54 10.19 -11.29
CA VAL A 51 -2.39 11.38 -11.50
C VAL A 51 -1.69 12.65 -11.05
N LEU A 52 -1.15 12.69 -9.82
CA LEU A 52 -0.42 13.86 -9.32
C LEU A 52 0.81 14.20 -10.17
N SER A 53 1.56 13.18 -10.60
CA SER A 53 2.72 13.34 -11.47
C SER A 53 2.35 13.95 -12.83
N SER A 54 1.24 13.51 -13.42
CA SER A 54 0.72 14.07 -14.69
C SER A 54 0.32 15.55 -14.58
N ALA A 55 -0.11 15.97 -13.39
CA ALA A 55 -0.41 17.36 -13.06
C ALA A 55 0.83 18.16 -12.57
N HIS A 56 2.03 17.57 -12.62
CA HIS A 56 3.28 18.14 -12.09
C HIS A 56 3.24 18.51 -10.60
N ILE A 57 2.39 17.82 -9.82
CA ILE A 57 2.26 18.02 -8.38
C ILE A 57 3.16 17.00 -7.65
N GLN A 58 4.07 17.49 -6.82
CA GLN A 58 4.84 16.65 -5.92
C GLN A 58 3.96 16.24 -4.71
N PRO A 59 3.80 14.93 -4.42
CA PRO A 59 3.01 14.47 -3.30
C PRO A 59 3.54 14.96 -1.95
N ASP A 60 2.65 15.49 -1.13
CA ASP A 60 2.89 15.91 0.25
C ASP A 60 1.94 15.15 1.22
N PRO A 61 2.44 14.26 2.10
CA PRO A 61 1.58 13.51 3.02
C PRO A 61 0.83 14.40 4.02
N LYS A 62 1.25 15.65 4.22
CA LYS A 62 0.56 16.61 5.09
C LYS A 62 -0.65 17.29 4.42
N LYS A 63 -0.82 17.12 3.11
CA LYS A 63 -1.95 17.68 2.34
C LYS A 63 -3.00 16.62 2.02
N THR A 64 -4.27 17.00 2.14
CA THR A 64 -5.44 16.14 1.93
C THR A 64 -6.25 16.47 0.68
N ASP A 65 -5.89 17.52 -0.06
CA ASP A 65 -6.65 18.07 -1.19
C ASP A 65 -5.94 17.96 -2.55
N GLN A 66 -4.75 17.37 -2.60
CA GLN A 66 -3.87 17.39 -3.77
C GLN A 66 -4.49 16.75 -5.03
N LEU A 67 -5.31 15.72 -4.86
CA LEU A 67 -6.04 15.12 -5.99
C LEU A 67 -7.08 16.09 -6.56
N LEU A 68 -7.79 16.79 -5.68
CA LEU A 68 -8.73 17.82 -6.10
C LEU A 68 -7.98 18.99 -6.78
N THR A 69 -6.78 19.34 -6.31
CA THR A 69 -5.91 20.30 -6.98
C THR A 69 -5.53 19.83 -8.38
N ALA A 70 -5.11 18.57 -8.54
CA ALA A 70 -4.75 18.00 -9.84
C ALA A 70 -5.93 18.00 -10.83
N LEU A 71 -7.14 17.67 -10.37
CA LEU A 71 -8.35 17.63 -11.20
C LEU A 71 -8.86 19.02 -11.63
N ARG A 72 -8.40 20.09 -10.98
CA ARG A 72 -8.80 21.47 -11.29
C ARG A 72 -7.79 22.23 -12.13
N ALA A 73 -6.61 21.65 -12.36
CA ALA A 73 -5.54 22.22 -13.19
C ALA A 73 -5.83 21.95 -14.68
#